data_AF-A0A9W8TL12-F1
#
_entry.id   AF-A0A9W8TL12-F1
#
_cell.length_a   1.000
_cell.length_b   1.000
_cell.length_c   1.000
_cell.angle_alpha   90.00
_cell.angle_beta   90.00
_cell.angle_gamma   90.00
#
_symmetry.space_group_name_H-M   'P 1'
#
loop_
_entity.id
_entity.type
_entity.pdbx_description
1 polymer ?
#
loop_
_entity_poly.entity_id
_entity_poly.type
_entity_poly.pdbx_seq_one_letter_code
_entity_poly.pdbx_strand_id
1 'polypeptide(L)'
;MAKNVILSLATLAGLVAAAPTRIQQRTVADVYNNYRGDGTVAAGWPDSSAWGSFDELWNANLPLMKQSCGWNGWGADNSDQEISDIQSAINQVSANTGVDNRFILAIVMQESKGCVRVPTTDNGVVNPGLMQSHNGSGSCVGVNPCPADQILQMINDGTAGTSAGDGLQQTLATTSSNYGGVGSAAYYAAARLYNSGSVDYTNLGNGFTSVACYADDVANRLTGWTLATSQCSP
;
A
#
# COMPACT_ATOMS: atom_id res chain seq x y z
N MET A 1 2.48 -5.30 -87.73
CA MET A 1 2.57 -6.35 -86.69
C MET A 1 3.59 -5.92 -85.66
N ALA A 2 3.15 -5.48 -84.48
CA ALA A 2 3.94 -5.47 -83.25
C ALA A 2 2.93 -5.45 -82.10
N LYS A 3 2.99 -6.48 -81.25
CA LYS A 3 2.01 -6.77 -80.18
C LYS A 3 2.35 -5.94 -78.93
N ASN A 4 1.35 -5.30 -78.35
CA ASN A 4 1.41 -4.69 -77.02
C ASN A 4 1.53 -5.79 -75.96
N VAL A 5 2.51 -5.64 -75.06
CA VAL A 5 2.64 -6.44 -73.83
C VAL A 5 2.00 -5.61 -72.70
N ILE A 6 0.97 -6.17 -72.07
CA ILE A 6 0.35 -5.60 -70.86
C ILE A 6 0.98 -6.29 -69.65
N LEU A 7 1.63 -5.50 -68.79
CA LEU A 7 2.18 -5.93 -67.51
C LEU A 7 1.09 -5.76 -66.43
N SER A 8 0.58 -6.85 -65.89
CA SER A 8 -0.34 -6.84 -64.74
C SER A 8 0.47 -6.85 -63.44
N LEU A 9 0.42 -5.75 -62.68
CA LEU A 9 0.88 -5.70 -61.30
C LEU A 9 -0.16 -6.34 -60.38
N ALA A 10 0.23 -7.41 -59.69
CA ALA A 10 -0.52 -7.95 -58.55
C ALA A 10 -0.01 -7.27 -57.26
N THR A 11 -0.83 -6.41 -56.66
CA THR A 11 -0.57 -5.85 -55.33
C THR A 11 -1.08 -6.81 -54.26
N LEU A 12 -0.18 -7.40 -53.49
CA LEU A 12 -0.51 -8.18 -52.29
C LEU A 12 -0.81 -7.21 -51.13
N ALA A 13 -2.07 -7.10 -50.73
CA ALA A 13 -2.45 -6.39 -49.51
C ALA A 13 -2.26 -7.33 -48.30
N GLY A 14 -1.24 -7.07 -47.49
CA GLY A 14 -1.01 -7.77 -46.23
C GLY A 14 -1.96 -7.27 -45.15
N LEU A 15 -2.90 -8.10 -44.70
CA LEU A 15 -3.70 -7.85 -43.51
C LEU A 15 -2.85 -8.17 -42.27
N VAL A 16 -2.35 -7.14 -41.58
CA VAL A 16 -1.75 -7.29 -40.25
C VAL A 16 -2.90 -7.33 -39.23
N ALA A 17 -3.30 -8.52 -38.81
CA ALA A 17 -4.19 -8.67 -37.67
C ALA A 17 -3.38 -8.41 -36.39
N ALA A 18 -3.59 -7.26 -35.75
CA ALA A 18 -3.10 -7.02 -34.40
C ALA A 18 -3.82 -7.99 -33.45
N ALA A 19 -3.08 -8.96 -32.89
CA ALA A 19 -3.62 -9.82 -31.85
C ALA A 19 -3.99 -8.96 -30.62
N PRO A 20 -5.15 -9.19 -29.98
CA PRO A 20 -5.47 -8.49 -28.74
C PRO A 20 -4.43 -8.91 -27.70
N THR A 21 -3.60 -7.97 -27.27
CA THR A 21 -2.75 -8.14 -26.10
C THR A 21 -3.68 -8.26 -24.92
N ARG A 22 -3.99 -9.49 -24.49
CA ARG A 22 -4.49 -9.68 -23.13
C ARG A 22 -3.35 -9.21 -22.23
N ILE A 23 -3.51 -8.04 -21.62
CA ILE A 23 -2.70 -7.69 -20.45
C ILE A 23 -3.01 -8.80 -19.46
N GLN A 24 -2.11 -9.76 -19.36
CA GLN A 24 -2.16 -10.78 -18.33
C GLN A 24 -1.81 -10.04 -17.06
N GLN A 25 -2.84 -9.47 -16.42
CA GLN A 25 -2.77 -8.80 -15.13
C GLN A 25 -1.98 -9.75 -14.22
N ARG A 26 -0.80 -9.34 -13.76
CA ARG A 26 0.02 -10.21 -12.90
C ARG A 26 -0.72 -10.26 -11.57
N THR A 27 -1.50 -11.31 -11.36
CA THR A 27 -2.10 -11.54 -10.05
C THR A 27 -0.96 -11.69 -9.06
N VAL A 28 -0.82 -10.71 -8.16
CA VAL A 28 0.07 -10.82 -7.00
C VAL A 28 -0.35 -12.03 -6.17
N ALA A 29 0.63 -12.76 -5.64
CA ALA A 29 0.37 -14.00 -4.93
C ALA A 29 0.14 -13.72 -3.43
N ASP A 30 -0.88 -14.35 -2.84
CA ASP A 30 -1.09 -14.33 -1.39
C ASP A 30 -0.11 -15.30 -0.72
N VAL A 31 1.09 -14.81 -0.42
CA VAL A 31 2.19 -15.56 0.19
C VAL A 31 2.86 -14.69 1.25
N TYR A 32 3.21 -15.30 2.37
CA TYR A 32 4.05 -14.67 3.38
C TYR A 32 5.47 -15.22 3.33
N ASN A 33 6.46 -14.34 3.28
CA ASN A 33 7.88 -14.63 3.40
C ASN A 33 8.38 -13.97 4.68
N ASN A 34 9.09 -14.71 5.53
CA ASN A 34 9.69 -14.13 6.73
C ASN A 34 11.02 -13.44 6.38
N TYR A 35 10.98 -12.12 6.16
CA TYR A 35 12.17 -11.33 5.87
C TYR A 35 12.90 -10.92 7.16
N ARG A 36 14.24 -10.97 7.13
CA ARG A 36 15.10 -10.64 8.28
C ARG A 36 16.20 -9.66 7.90
N GLY A 37 16.71 -8.93 8.87
CA GLY A 37 17.83 -8.00 8.68
C GLY A 37 17.37 -6.58 8.32
N ASP A 38 18.10 -5.95 7.41
CA ASP A 38 18.13 -4.49 7.22
C ASP A 38 17.18 -3.94 6.14
N GLY A 39 16.28 -4.77 5.58
CA GLY A 39 15.38 -4.33 4.52
C GLY A 39 15.99 -4.34 3.12
N THR A 40 17.27 -4.66 2.96
CA THR A 40 17.93 -4.60 1.65
C THR A 40 17.67 -5.84 0.81
N VAL A 41 17.79 -5.68 -0.51
CA VAL A 41 17.75 -6.79 -1.47
C VAL A 41 18.84 -7.83 -1.17
N ALA A 42 20.00 -7.39 -0.67
CA ALA A 42 21.09 -8.28 -0.27
C ALA A 42 20.70 -9.18 0.92
N ALA A 43 19.84 -8.68 1.82
CA ALA A 43 19.26 -9.46 2.91
C ALA A 43 18.03 -10.29 2.48
N GLY A 44 17.68 -10.30 1.19
CA GLY A 44 16.58 -11.09 0.63
C GLY A 44 15.22 -10.39 0.60
N TRP A 45 15.16 -9.11 0.96
CA TRP A 45 13.93 -8.31 0.89
C TRP A 45 13.59 -7.94 -0.56
N PRO A 46 12.30 -7.72 -0.90
CA PRO A 46 11.93 -7.38 -2.25
C PRO A 46 12.42 -5.98 -2.64
N ASP A 47 12.87 -5.81 -3.88
CA ASP A 47 13.02 -4.49 -4.49
C ASP A 47 11.64 -3.89 -4.82
N SER A 48 11.56 -2.57 -4.95
CA SER A 48 10.32 -1.87 -5.33
C SER A 48 9.76 -2.30 -6.70
N SER A 49 10.60 -2.84 -7.59
CA SER A 49 10.21 -3.46 -8.86
C SER A 49 9.50 -4.81 -8.72
N ALA A 50 9.62 -5.46 -7.55
CA ALA A 50 8.89 -6.69 -7.23
C ALA A 50 7.52 -6.42 -6.58
N TRP A 51 7.22 -5.17 -6.21
CA TRP A 51 5.92 -4.80 -5.68
C TRP A 51 4.84 -4.92 -6.74
N GLY A 52 3.62 -5.28 -6.31
CA GLY A 52 2.45 -5.18 -7.16
C GLY A 52 2.22 -3.75 -7.64
N SER A 53 1.55 -3.59 -8.77
CA SER A 53 0.95 -2.29 -9.11
C SER A 53 -0.13 -1.91 -8.09
N PHE A 54 -0.46 -0.62 -8.00
CA PHE A 54 -1.53 -0.16 -7.10
C PHE A 54 -2.85 -0.91 -7.36
N ASP A 55 -3.23 -1.11 -8.63
CA ASP A 55 -4.46 -1.81 -8.98
C ASP A 55 -4.44 -3.29 -8.59
N GLU A 56 -3.30 -3.98 -8.73
CA GLU A 56 -3.16 -5.37 -8.30
C GLU A 56 -3.30 -5.49 -6.78
N LEU A 57 -2.62 -4.61 -6.03
CA LEU A 57 -2.69 -4.59 -4.57
C LEU A 57 -4.08 -4.17 -4.07
N TRP A 58 -4.71 -3.18 -4.71
CA TRP A 58 -6.06 -2.73 -4.37
C TRP A 58 -7.08 -3.85 -4.56
N ASN A 59 -7.04 -4.53 -5.72
CA ASN A 59 -7.96 -5.62 -6.02
C ASN A 59 -7.75 -6.83 -5.10
N ALA A 60 -6.51 -7.12 -4.70
CA ALA A 60 -6.22 -8.17 -3.72
C ALA A 60 -6.83 -7.87 -2.34
N ASN A 61 -6.81 -6.60 -1.92
CA ASN A 61 -7.31 -6.18 -0.60
C ASN A 61 -8.81 -5.85 -0.58
N LEU A 62 -9.43 -5.60 -1.73
CA LEU A 62 -10.84 -5.20 -1.83
C LEU A 62 -11.82 -6.13 -1.09
N PRO A 63 -11.73 -7.48 -1.19
CA PRO A 63 -12.61 -8.36 -0.44
C PRO A 63 -12.49 -8.22 1.08
N LEU A 64 -11.28 -7.92 1.57
CA LEU A 64 -11.01 -7.72 2.99
C LEU A 64 -11.61 -6.39 3.47
N MET A 65 -11.40 -5.30 2.73
CA MET A 65 -11.93 -3.97 3.05
C MET A 65 -13.47 -3.94 3.10
N LYS A 66 -14.13 -4.85 2.38
CA LYS A 66 -15.59 -5.02 2.39
C LYS A 66 -16.14 -5.70 3.64
N GLN A 67 -15.31 -6.39 4.41
CA GLN A 67 -15.78 -7.23 5.53
C GLN A 67 -15.02 -6.97 6.84
N SER A 68 -13.95 -6.17 6.79
CA SER A 68 -13.03 -5.99 7.92
C SER A 68 -13.72 -5.37 9.14
N CYS A 69 -14.68 -4.46 8.97
CA CYS A 69 -15.34 -3.85 10.13
C CYS A 69 -16.20 -4.87 10.87
N GLY A 70 -16.99 -5.65 10.13
CA GLY A 70 -17.83 -6.71 10.68
C GLY A 70 -17.01 -7.84 11.29
N TRP A 71 -15.97 -8.32 10.60
CA TRP A 71 -15.09 -9.38 11.10
C TRP A 71 -14.39 -9.01 12.43
N ASN A 72 -14.03 -7.75 12.61
CA ASN A 72 -13.41 -7.27 13.84
C ASN A 72 -14.40 -6.77 14.90
N GLY A 73 -15.71 -6.71 14.59
CA GLY A 73 -16.73 -6.19 15.48
C GLY A 73 -16.65 -4.67 15.72
N TRP A 74 -16.08 -3.91 14.78
CA TRP A 74 -15.88 -2.46 14.89
C TRP A 74 -17.05 -1.62 14.37
N GLY A 75 -18.07 -2.27 13.79
CA GLY A 75 -19.28 -1.62 13.31
C GLY A 75 -19.73 -2.19 11.97
N ALA A 76 -20.56 -1.42 11.27
CA ALA A 76 -21.00 -1.78 9.92
C ALA A 76 -19.80 -1.85 8.96
N ASP A 77 -19.86 -2.80 8.04
CA ASP A 77 -18.91 -2.88 6.93
C ASP A 77 -18.93 -1.63 6.06
N ASN A 78 -17.79 -1.36 5.43
CA ASN A 78 -17.67 -0.25 4.50
C ASN A 78 -18.62 -0.44 3.32
N SER A 79 -19.39 0.59 3.00
CA SER A 79 -20.13 0.69 1.74
C SER A 79 -19.18 0.79 0.54
N ASP A 80 -19.68 0.48 -0.66
CA ASP A 80 -18.91 0.65 -1.89
C ASP A 80 -18.44 2.12 -2.09
N GLN A 81 -19.22 3.10 -1.62
CA GLN A 81 -18.84 4.50 -1.66
C GLN A 81 -17.66 4.80 -0.73
N GLU A 82 -17.69 4.35 0.53
CA GLU A 82 -16.57 4.54 1.46
C GLU A 82 -15.28 3.89 0.95
N ILE A 83 -15.38 2.71 0.31
CA ILE A 83 -14.23 2.05 -0.33
C ILE A 83 -13.69 2.89 -1.49
N SER A 84 -14.57 3.44 -2.34
CA SER A 84 -14.19 4.36 -3.42
C SER A 84 -13.53 5.64 -2.88
N ASP A 85 -14.03 6.16 -1.76
CA ASP A 85 -13.49 7.34 -1.09
C ASP A 85 -12.10 7.06 -0.50
N ILE A 86 -11.85 5.88 0.06
CA ILE A 86 -10.51 5.44 0.50
C ILE A 86 -9.54 5.43 -0.69
N GLN A 87 -9.93 4.83 -1.82
CA GLN A 87 -9.07 4.78 -3.01
C GLN A 87 -8.72 6.18 -3.52
N SER A 88 -9.71 7.06 -3.55
CA SER A 88 -9.57 8.45 -3.99
C SER A 88 -8.68 9.25 -3.05
N ALA A 89 -8.86 9.10 -1.74
CA ALA A 89 -8.05 9.74 -0.71
C ALA A 89 -6.58 9.30 -0.80
N ILE A 90 -6.30 8.00 -0.96
CA ILE A 90 -4.94 7.48 -1.12
C ILE A 90 -4.26 8.11 -2.33
N ASN A 91 -4.92 8.13 -3.49
CA ASN A 91 -4.33 8.71 -4.71
C ASN A 91 -4.12 10.22 -4.59
N GLN A 92 -5.07 10.94 -4.00
CA GLN A 92 -4.95 12.38 -3.78
C GLN A 92 -3.80 12.72 -2.84
N VAL A 93 -3.70 12.04 -1.69
CA VAL A 93 -2.66 12.30 -0.70
C VAL A 93 -1.29 11.84 -1.20
N SER A 94 -1.22 10.74 -1.95
CA SER A 94 0.00 10.32 -2.66
C SER A 94 0.51 11.42 -3.60
N ALA A 95 -0.37 11.99 -4.44
CA ALA A 95 0.00 13.07 -5.34
C ALA A 95 0.48 14.33 -4.61
N ASN A 96 -0.12 14.65 -3.46
CA ASN A 96 0.22 15.84 -2.68
C ASN A 96 1.53 15.69 -1.89
N THR A 97 1.82 14.49 -1.39
CA THR A 97 2.96 14.24 -0.48
C THR A 97 4.18 13.68 -1.19
N GLY A 98 4.00 13.08 -2.37
CA GLY A 98 5.03 12.31 -3.07
C GLY A 98 5.24 10.89 -2.51
N VAL A 99 4.48 10.48 -1.50
CA VAL A 99 4.55 9.11 -0.96
C VAL A 99 3.85 8.16 -1.93
N ASP A 100 4.48 7.01 -2.22
CA ASP A 100 3.95 6.00 -3.14
C ASP A 100 2.59 5.47 -2.66
N ASN A 101 1.57 5.50 -3.52
CA ASN A 101 0.21 5.08 -3.16
C ASN A 101 0.11 3.60 -2.73
N ARG A 102 1.01 2.74 -3.21
CA ARG A 102 1.11 1.33 -2.80
C ARG A 102 1.53 1.23 -1.34
N PHE A 103 2.45 2.10 -0.91
CA PHE A 103 2.91 2.15 0.47
C PHE A 103 1.82 2.68 1.41
N ILE A 104 1.09 3.73 1.01
CA ILE A 104 -0.06 4.23 1.77
C ILE A 104 -1.10 3.12 1.96
N LEU A 105 -1.46 2.40 0.88
CA LEU A 105 -2.38 1.26 0.95
C LEU A 105 -1.86 0.17 1.90
N ALA A 106 -0.58 -0.19 1.82
CA ALA A 106 0.00 -1.21 2.70
C ALA A 106 -0.13 -0.83 4.18
N ILE A 107 0.06 0.44 4.53
CA ILE A 107 -0.08 0.95 5.90
C ILE A 107 -1.56 0.99 6.33
N VAL A 108 -2.48 1.43 5.47
CA VAL A 108 -3.94 1.34 5.76
C VAL A 108 -4.34 -0.11 6.07
N MET A 109 -3.86 -1.06 5.27
CA MET A 109 -4.15 -2.47 5.48
C MET A 109 -3.44 -3.03 6.70
N GLN A 110 -2.26 -2.53 7.06
CA GLN A 110 -1.56 -2.95 8.27
C GLN A 110 -2.31 -2.49 9.52
N GLU A 111 -2.71 -1.22 9.57
CA GLU A 111 -3.31 -0.58 10.74
C GLU A 111 -4.77 -0.95 10.96
N SER A 112 -5.60 -0.89 9.91
CA SER A 112 -7.06 -0.98 10.05
C SER A 112 -7.71 -2.06 9.19
N LYS A 113 -6.93 -2.75 8.35
CA LYS A 113 -7.44 -3.65 7.31
C LYS A 113 -8.45 -2.95 6.38
N GLY A 114 -8.37 -1.61 6.31
CA GLY A 114 -9.25 -0.73 5.54
C GLY A 114 -10.58 -0.39 6.22
N CYS A 115 -10.82 -0.77 7.47
CA CYS A 115 -12.07 -0.40 8.16
C CYS A 115 -12.06 1.08 8.58
N VAL A 116 -12.98 1.89 8.06
CA VAL A 116 -13.08 3.32 8.43
C VAL A 116 -13.50 3.54 9.88
N ARG A 117 -14.09 2.51 10.51
CA ARG A 117 -14.59 2.52 11.90
C ARG A 117 -13.61 1.89 12.89
N VAL A 118 -12.36 1.64 12.48
CA VAL A 118 -11.32 1.10 13.35
C VAL A 118 -11.25 1.89 14.66
N PRO A 119 -11.23 1.23 15.84
CA PRO A 119 -11.13 1.91 17.11
C PRO A 119 -9.86 2.75 17.21
N THR A 120 -9.98 3.87 17.91
CA THR A 120 -8.82 4.67 18.29
C THR A 120 -8.01 3.91 19.35
N THR A 121 -6.70 3.79 19.15
CA THR A 121 -5.80 3.31 20.21
C THR A 121 -5.32 4.48 21.07
N ASP A 122 -5.18 4.26 22.38
CA ASP A 122 -4.68 5.25 23.33
C ASP A 122 -3.83 4.58 24.42
N ASN A 123 -2.52 4.77 24.34
CA ASN A 123 -1.55 4.34 25.34
C ASN A 123 -0.68 5.52 25.81
N GLY A 124 -1.27 6.71 25.91
CA GLY A 124 -0.57 7.98 26.19
C GLY A 124 -0.35 8.85 24.94
N VAL A 125 -0.62 8.29 23.75
CA VAL A 125 -0.79 9.00 22.47
C VAL A 125 -2.08 8.45 21.86
N VAL A 126 -2.94 9.35 21.37
CA VAL A 126 -4.22 9.00 20.75
C VAL A 126 -4.00 8.78 19.25
N ASN A 127 -4.30 7.60 18.73
CA ASN A 127 -4.03 7.22 17.35
C ASN A 127 -5.33 6.79 16.64
N PRO A 128 -6.07 7.72 16.02
CA PRO A 128 -7.34 7.39 15.38
C PRO A 128 -7.20 7.02 13.90
N GLY A 129 -8.29 6.47 13.37
CA GLY A 129 -8.54 6.39 11.93
C GLY A 129 -7.79 5.29 11.19
N LEU A 130 -7.97 5.28 9.85
CA LEU A 130 -7.51 4.22 8.93
C LEU A 130 -6.02 3.90 9.03
N MET A 131 -5.20 4.86 9.43
CA MET A 131 -3.75 4.73 9.55
C MET A 131 -3.25 4.87 11.00
N GLN A 132 -4.15 4.88 12.00
CA GLN A 132 -3.80 5.02 13.43
C GLN A 132 -2.80 6.15 13.69
N SER A 133 -3.13 7.35 13.20
CA SER A 133 -2.18 8.44 13.04
C SER A 133 -1.88 9.17 14.36
N HIS A 134 -0.62 9.53 14.61
CA HIS A 134 -0.18 10.17 15.86
C HIS A 134 -0.96 11.45 16.18
N ASN A 135 -1.86 11.41 17.18
CA ASN A 135 -2.79 12.49 17.53
C ASN A 135 -3.54 13.05 16.31
N GLY A 136 -3.99 12.15 15.43
CA GLY A 136 -4.82 12.47 14.27
C GLY A 136 -6.17 13.06 14.67
N SER A 137 -6.79 13.72 13.70
CA SER A 137 -8.11 14.35 13.83
C SER A 137 -9.20 13.57 13.08
N GLY A 138 -8.84 12.81 12.04
CA GLY A 138 -9.78 11.99 11.28
C GLY A 138 -10.22 10.75 12.05
N SER A 139 -11.53 10.52 12.13
CA SER A 139 -12.10 9.28 12.69
C SER A 139 -13.55 9.06 12.25
N CYS A 140 -13.93 7.80 12.09
CA CYS A 140 -15.32 7.40 11.89
C CYS A 140 -15.77 6.33 12.89
N VAL A 141 -15.14 6.24 14.06
CA VAL A 141 -15.63 5.37 15.15
C VAL A 141 -17.09 5.72 15.48
N GLY A 142 -17.98 4.74 15.35
CA GLY A 142 -19.42 4.91 15.59
C GLY A 142 -20.18 5.72 14.52
N VAL A 143 -19.53 6.08 13.40
CA VAL A 143 -20.13 6.86 12.32
C VAL A 143 -20.49 5.94 11.15
N ASN A 144 -21.71 6.07 10.60
CA ASN A 144 -22.16 5.29 9.45
C ASN A 144 -23.24 6.03 8.64
N PRO A 145 -23.02 6.36 7.35
CA PRO A 145 -21.76 6.20 6.61
C PRO A 145 -20.67 7.17 7.11
N CYS A 146 -19.41 6.79 6.94
CA CYS A 146 -18.26 7.65 7.15
C CYS A 146 -18.18 8.70 6.04
N PRO A 147 -18.15 10.01 6.37
CA PRO A 147 -18.01 11.07 5.38
C PRO A 147 -16.68 11.01 4.61
N ALA A 148 -16.71 11.34 3.32
CA ALA A 148 -15.51 11.32 2.46
C ALA A 148 -14.39 12.26 2.94
N ASP A 149 -14.74 13.40 3.54
CA ASP A 149 -13.77 14.33 4.14
C ASP A 149 -13.09 13.75 5.38
N GLN A 150 -13.81 12.97 6.20
CA GLN A 150 -13.21 12.21 7.31
C GLN A 150 -12.26 11.13 6.79
N ILE A 151 -12.64 10.41 5.72
CA ILE A 151 -11.76 9.43 5.07
C ILE A 151 -10.48 10.09 4.55
N LEU A 152 -10.62 11.21 3.84
CA LEU A 152 -9.48 11.99 3.38
C LEU A 152 -8.60 12.45 4.55
N GLN A 153 -9.20 12.96 5.64
CA GLN A 153 -8.46 13.39 6.82
C GLN A 153 -7.66 12.24 7.46
N MET A 154 -8.26 11.06 7.60
CA MET A 154 -7.57 9.88 8.16
C MET A 154 -6.33 9.48 7.33
N ILE A 155 -6.43 9.52 6.01
CA ILE A 155 -5.29 9.20 5.12
C ILE A 155 -4.25 10.32 5.12
N ASN A 156 -4.71 11.58 5.16
CA ASN A 156 -3.83 12.74 5.20
C ASN A 156 -3.03 12.78 6.51
N ASP A 157 -3.67 12.57 7.67
CA ASP A 157 -2.99 12.54 8.97
C ASP A 157 -1.90 11.47 9.03
N GLY A 158 -2.16 10.27 8.49
CA GLY A 158 -1.17 9.19 8.48
C GLY A 158 -0.04 9.40 7.48
N THR A 159 -0.30 10.05 6.35
CA THR A 159 0.69 10.20 5.28
C THR A 159 1.49 11.49 5.40
N ALA A 160 0.82 12.63 5.56
CA ALA A 160 1.44 13.95 5.67
C ALA A 160 1.88 14.29 7.11
N GLY A 161 1.40 13.52 8.09
CA GLY A 161 1.64 13.77 9.51
C GLY A 161 0.63 14.75 10.11
N THR A 162 0.77 14.98 11.40
CA THR A 162 -0.05 15.91 12.17
C THR A 162 0.84 17.00 12.78
N SER A 163 0.24 17.97 13.48
CA SER A 163 1.02 18.94 14.26
C SER A 163 1.77 18.31 15.43
N ALA A 164 1.44 17.08 15.80
CA ALA A 164 1.97 16.39 16.98
C ALA A 164 2.92 15.24 16.64
N GLY A 165 2.99 14.80 15.38
CA GLY A 165 3.85 13.70 14.99
C GLY A 165 3.98 13.49 13.49
N ASP A 166 5.03 12.78 13.14
CA ASP A 166 5.39 12.44 11.78
C ASP A 166 4.39 11.47 11.13
N GLY A 167 4.10 11.70 9.85
CA GLY A 167 3.46 10.73 8.96
C GLY A 167 4.48 10.04 8.05
N LEU A 168 3.98 9.25 7.10
CA LEU A 168 4.82 8.50 6.15
C LEU A 168 5.81 9.38 5.37
N GLN A 169 5.45 10.63 5.05
CA GLN A 169 6.32 11.55 4.34
C GLN A 169 7.61 11.83 5.13
N GLN A 170 7.48 12.13 6.43
CA GLN A 170 8.62 12.47 7.28
C GLN A 170 9.44 11.22 7.63
N THR A 171 8.77 10.09 7.91
CA THR A 171 9.48 8.84 8.21
C THR A 171 10.28 8.37 7.00
N LEU A 172 9.73 8.47 5.79
CA LEU A 172 10.43 8.11 4.55
C LEU A 172 11.60 9.06 4.26
N ALA A 173 11.46 10.37 4.50
CA ALA A 173 12.57 11.30 4.33
C ALA A 173 13.74 10.98 5.27
N THR A 174 13.43 10.63 6.52
CA THR A 174 14.41 10.23 7.53
C THR A 174 15.18 8.97 7.12
N THR A 175 14.46 7.92 6.75
CA THR A 175 15.08 6.63 6.40
C THR A 175 15.77 6.67 5.04
N SER A 176 15.26 7.42 4.08
CA SER A 176 15.94 7.63 2.79
C SER A 176 17.29 8.30 2.98
N SER A 177 17.39 9.24 3.93
CA SER A 177 18.68 9.86 4.28
C SER A 177 19.67 8.85 4.87
N ASN A 178 19.19 7.87 5.65
CA ASN A 178 20.03 6.79 6.20
C ASN A 178 20.60 5.88 5.10
N TYR A 179 19.77 5.47 4.13
CA TYR A 179 20.18 4.59 3.02
C TYR A 179 20.83 5.33 1.84
N GLY A 180 20.94 6.66 1.88
CA GLY A 180 21.51 7.47 0.80
C GLY A 180 20.59 7.64 -0.42
N GLY A 181 19.29 7.38 -0.27
CA GLY A 181 18.29 7.53 -1.34
C GLY A 181 16.96 6.82 -1.03
N VAL A 182 15.98 7.07 -1.88
CA VAL A 182 14.63 6.49 -1.77
C VAL A 182 14.61 5.10 -2.42
N GLY A 183 15.22 4.11 -1.76
CA GLY A 183 15.17 2.69 -2.14
C GLY A 183 14.12 1.89 -1.37
N SER A 184 13.86 0.64 -1.75
CA SER A 184 12.87 -0.21 -1.05
C SER A 184 13.15 -0.38 0.44
N ALA A 185 14.42 -0.51 0.82
CA ALA A 185 14.85 -0.57 2.23
C ALA A 185 14.42 0.67 3.03
N ALA A 186 14.44 1.87 2.42
CA ALA A 186 13.98 3.09 3.07
C ALA A 186 12.48 3.04 3.40
N TYR A 187 11.65 2.46 2.53
CA TYR A 187 10.23 2.27 2.79
C TYR A 187 9.97 1.27 3.93
N TYR A 188 10.70 0.15 3.97
CA TYR A 188 10.54 -0.84 5.05
C TYR A 188 11.00 -0.27 6.40
N ALA A 189 12.10 0.48 6.41
CA ALA A 189 12.53 1.20 7.59
C ALA A 189 11.54 2.32 7.97
N ALA A 190 10.91 3.00 7.00
CA ALA A 190 9.91 4.04 7.26
C ALA A 190 8.66 3.45 7.92
N ALA A 191 8.23 2.25 7.50
CA ALA A 191 7.16 1.50 8.16
C ALA A 191 7.52 1.17 9.61
N ARG A 192 8.76 0.72 9.87
CA ARG A 192 9.25 0.52 11.24
C ARG A 192 9.23 1.81 12.05
N LEU A 193 9.75 2.90 11.50
CA LEU A 193 9.77 4.20 12.15
C LEU A 193 8.36 4.71 12.46
N TYR A 194 7.41 4.54 11.53
CA TYR A 194 6.00 4.88 11.73
C TYR A 194 5.39 4.10 12.90
N ASN A 195 5.69 2.80 13.00
CA ASN A 195 5.13 1.92 14.04
C ASN A 195 5.72 2.12 15.45
N SER A 196 7.03 2.34 15.56
CA SER A 196 7.72 2.38 16.85
C SER A 196 8.38 3.70 17.21
N GLY A 197 8.40 4.68 16.30
CA GLY A 197 9.17 5.91 16.48
C GLY A 197 10.68 5.68 16.56
N SER A 198 11.15 4.48 16.19
CA SER A 198 12.55 4.05 16.29
C SER A 198 12.84 2.96 15.27
N VAL A 199 14.08 2.91 14.78
CA VAL A 199 14.55 1.92 13.80
C VAL A 199 15.88 1.33 14.26
N ASP A 200 15.96 0.01 14.31
CA ASP A 200 17.23 -0.72 14.31
C ASP A 200 17.56 -1.05 12.86
N TYR A 201 18.44 -0.26 12.24
CA TYR A 201 18.80 -0.41 10.82
C TYR A 201 19.54 -1.71 10.49
N THR A 202 19.90 -2.52 11.50
CA THR A 202 20.46 -3.86 11.29
C THR A 202 19.41 -4.97 11.41
N ASN A 203 18.25 -4.66 12.00
CA ASN A 203 17.16 -5.60 12.19
C ASN A 203 15.79 -4.88 12.22
N LEU A 204 15.15 -4.73 11.07
CA LEU A 204 13.83 -4.10 10.96
C LEU A 204 12.69 -4.94 11.59
N GLY A 205 12.97 -6.20 11.93
CA GLY A 205 12.09 -7.07 12.71
C GLY A 205 12.00 -6.68 14.18
N ASN A 206 12.97 -5.92 14.70
CA ASN A 206 12.98 -5.43 16.08
C ASN A 206 11.80 -4.49 16.32
N GLY A 207 10.82 -4.97 17.10
CA GLY A 207 9.61 -4.21 17.43
C GLY A 207 9.82 -3.14 18.48
N PHE A 208 10.95 -3.12 19.19
CA PHE A 208 11.15 -2.34 20.42
C PHE A 208 10.02 -2.60 21.42
N THR A 209 9.12 -1.62 21.60
CA THR A 209 7.92 -1.71 22.45
C THR A 209 6.62 -1.81 21.64
N SER A 210 6.72 -1.89 20.32
CA SER A 210 5.60 -1.96 19.37
C SER A 210 5.50 -3.33 18.69
N VAL A 211 4.78 -3.40 17.57
CA VAL A 211 4.47 -4.65 16.86
C VAL A 211 5.72 -5.21 16.19
N ALA A 212 6.15 -6.39 16.61
CA ALA A 212 7.19 -7.15 15.94
C ALA A 212 6.80 -7.49 14.48
N CYS A 213 7.77 -7.67 13.58
CA CYS A 213 7.55 -7.95 12.16
C CYS A 213 6.79 -6.88 11.34
N TYR A 214 6.37 -5.74 11.90
CA TYR A 214 5.67 -4.69 11.14
C TYR A 214 6.29 -4.35 9.76
N ALA A 215 7.61 -4.18 9.68
CA ALA A 215 8.29 -3.94 8.40
C ALA A 215 8.22 -5.14 7.43
N ASP A 216 8.35 -6.36 7.96
CA ASP A 216 8.23 -7.63 7.23
C ASP A 216 6.81 -7.81 6.67
N ASP A 217 5.79 -7.58 7.50
CA ASP A 217 4.39 -7.56 7.11
C ASP A 217 4.13 -6.56 5.97
N VAL A 218 4.68 -5.35 6.07
CA VAL A 218 4.53 -4.32 5.04
C VAL A 218 5.22 -4.71 3.73
N ALA A 219 6.42 -5.30 3.79
CA ALA A 219 7.08 -5.84 2.60
C ALA A 219 6.23 -6.93 1.92
N ASN A 220 5.65 -7.84 2.70
CA ASN A 220 4.76 -8.88 2.19
C ASN A 220 3.48 -8.29 1.57
N ARG A 221 2.85 -7.29 2.20
CA ARG A 221 1.68 -6.59 1.64
C ARG A 221 1.99 -5.96 0.29
N LEU A 222 3.16 -5.34 0.15
CA LEU A 222 3.61 -4.72 -1.10
C LEU A 222 3.84 -5.76 -2.22
N THR A 223 4.02 -7.04 -1.87
CA THR A 223 4.12 -8.16 -2.82
C THR A 223 2.82 -8.97 -2.98
N GLY A 224 1.73 -8.58 -2.33
CA GLY A 224 0.40 -9.19 -2.50
C GLY A 224 -0.14 -10.02 -1.34
N TRP A 225 0.56 -10.09 -0.22
CA TRP A 225 0.07 -10.81 0.96
C TRP A 225 -1.21 -10.17 1.52
N THR A 226 -2.22 -11.00 1.78
CA THR A 226 -3.50 -10.59 2.36
C THR A 226 -3.93 -11.49 3.51
N LEU A 227 -4.07 -12.80 3.29
CA LEU A 227 -4.67 -13.76 4.23
C LEU A 227 -3.82 -15.00 4.48
N ALA A 228 -2.80 -15.27 3.67
CA ALA A 228 -1.91 -16.40 3.90
C ALA A 228 -1.36 -16.35 5.33
N THR A 229 -1.23 -17.51 5.98
CA THR A 229 -0.78 -17.56 7.37
C THR A 229 0.56 -16.86 7.52
N SER A 230 0.61 -15.84 8.39
CA SER A 230 1.85 -15.15 8.70
C SER A 230 2.86 -16.15 9.29
N GLN A 231 4.08 -16.10 8.75
CA GLN A 231 5.24 -16.83 9.28
C GLN A 231 6.17 -15.91 10.06
N CYS A 232 5.66 -14.76 10.54
CA CYS A 232 6.40 -13.83 11.37
C CYS A 232 7.07 -14.57 12.53
N SER A 233 8.38 -14.44 12.59
CA SER A 233 9.20 -14.87 13.72
C SER A 233 10.28 -13.80 13.86
N PRO A 234 10.10 -12.84 14.79
CA PRO A 234 11.04 -11.73 14.96
C PRO A 234 12.42 -12.18 15.45
#